data_AF-A0A811PBW8-F1
#
_entry.id   AF-A0A811PBW8-F1
#
_cell.length_a   1.000
_cell.length_b   1.000
_cell.length_c   1.000
_cell.angle_alpha   90.00
_cell.angle_beta   90.00
_cell.angle_gamma   90.00
#
_symmetry.space_group_name_H-M   'P 1'
#
loop_
_entity.id
_entity.type
_entity.pdbx_description
1 polymer ?
#
loop_
_entity_poly.entity_id
_entity_poly.type
_entity_poly.pdbx_seq_one_letter_code
_entity_poly.pdbx_strand_id
1 'polypeptide(L)'
;MGEADATAGGSGAGGDPQRLKRIAAAAYDYENDARWAGYWSNVLVPPHLASRPDVVDHFKRKFYQRYIDPGLVVEPMSSMTSTQSSRPAARSSATPSGENVRSHDSGSSMRSTGASQQPSAERTANSLRLDGRTIHFSINAWVLVVASLGILPVLPNHISSKAYRLSLLGTICSSAYSLYSTYGKPRAWNMPAIQSWLQSIIVAKDFVHLMFSLMMFTSNVHFKIALLPVLCWALDHVARFLRRNFTHSSLYRKYLEDPCLWVETNNTTLSLLCSNAEITLGFLMIISLFSSRRNIIQTFMYFHLLKLMYHSPVTSGYHQSVWARIGRAVNPYIYRYAPFLNTPISAVQRWWLR
;
A
#
# COMPACT_ATOMS: atom_id res chain seq x y z
N MET A 1 -81.76 4.94 39.86
CA MET A 1 -81.43 4.11 41.02
C MET A 1 -80.66 2.91 40.50
N GLY A 2 -79.39 2.76 40.89
CA GLY A 2 -78.53 1.67 40.41
C GLY A 2 -77.10 2.12 40.16
N GLU A 3 -76.27 1.93 41.19
CA GLU A 3 -74.82 2.10 41.24
C GLU A 3 -74.04 1.10 40.37
N ALA A 4 -72.75 1.42 40.24
CA ALA A 4 -71.63 0.66 39.69
C ALA A 4 -71.57 -0.83 40.09
N ASP A 5 -70.97 -1.69 39.24
CA ASP A 5 -69.52 -2.01 39.35
C ASP A 5 -69.00 -2.99 38.26
N ALA A 6 -67.72 -2.78 37.92
CA ALA A 6 -66.64 -3.71 37.58
C ALA A 6 -66.69 -4.76 36.44
N THR A 7 -65.81 -4.47 35.45
CA THR A 7 -64.68 -5.31 34.96
C THR A 7 -64.88 -6.44 33.94
N ALA A 8 -64.31 -6.23 32.74
CA ALA A 8 -63.29 -7.05 32.05
C ALA A 8 -63.37 -6.69 30.56
N GLY A 9 -62.46 -5.91 29.97
CA GLY A 9 -61.08 -6.29 29.68
C GLY A 9 -60.80 -5.81 28.26
N GLY A 10 -60.11 -4.68 28.12
CA GLY A 10 -59.76 -4.08 26.82
C GLY A 10 -58.31 -3.62 26.86
N SER A 11 -57.39 -4.59 26.75
CA SER A 11 -55.95 -4.38 26.65
C SER A 11 -55.60 -3.44 25.50
N GLY A 12 -54.67 -2.53 25.78
CA GLY A 12 -54.35 -1.36 24.97
C GLY A 12 -53.96 -1.61 23.51
N ALA A 13 -54.54 -0.79 22.64
CA ALA A 13 -54.14 -0.61 21.24
C ALA A 13 -53.77 0.87 21.00
N GLY A 14 -52.83 1.39 21.79
CA GLY A 14 -52.13 2.64 21.47
C GLY A 14 -50.84 2.32 20.73
N GLY A 15 -50.95 1.84 19.48
CA GLY A 15 -49.77 1.53 18.67
C GLY A 15 -49.00 2.80 18.34
N ASP A 16 -47.75 2.90 18.78
CA ASP A 16 -46.86 4.01 18.42
C ASP A 16 -46.95 4.32 16.92
N PRO A 17 -47.30 5.56 16.51
CA PRO A 17 -47.49 5.90 15.09
C PRO A 17 -46.22 5.66 14.26
N GLN A 18 -45.03 5.73 14.88
CA GLN A 18 -43.75 5.37 14.27
C GLN A 18 -43.60 3.86 14.03
N ARG A 19 -44.18 3.01 14.88
CA ARG A 19 -44.11 1.55 14.71
C ARG A 19 -44.86 1.10 13.47
N LEU A 20 -46.04 1.69 13.21
CA LEU A 20 -46.81 1.43 12.00
C LEU A 20 -46.07 1.89 10.73
N LYS A 21 -45.44 3.07 10.77
CA LYS A 21 -44.62 3.57 9.66
C LYS A 21 -43.40 2.71 9.36
N ARG A 22 -42.75 2.13 10.39
CA ARG A 22 -41.63 1.19 10.21
C ARG A 22 -42.07 -0.13 9.58
N ILE A 23 -43.26 -0.62 9.94
CA ILE A 23 -43.84 -1.84 9.34
C ILE A 23 -44.20 -1.59 7.87
N ALA A 24 -44.79 -0.43 7.56
CA ALA A 24 -45.07 -0.02 6.19
C ALA A 24 -43.79 0.14 5.35
N ALA A 25 -42.74 0.71 5.93
CA ALA A 25 -41.43 0.79 5.27
C ALA A 25 -40.82 -0.61 5.05
N ALA A 26 -40.97 -1.56 5.96
CA ALA A 26 -40.44 -2.92 5.78
C ALA A 26 -41.21 -3.73 4.71
N ALA A 27 -42.51 -3.45 4.55
CA ALA A 27 -43.37 -4.13 3.58
C ALA A 27 -43.35 -3.50 2.17
N TYR A 28 -42.62 -2.40 1.97
CA TYR A 28 -42.52 -1.74 0.68
C TYR A 28 -41.65 -2.54 -0.30
N ASP A 29 -42.08 -2.61 -1.56
CA ASP A 29 -41.38 -3.34 -2.60
C ASP A 29 -40.28 -2.48 -3.25
N TYR A 30 -39.10 -2.51 -2.66
CA TYR A 30 -37.94 -1.73 -3.10
C TYR A 30 -37.32 -2.26 -4.41
N GLU A 31 -37.47 -3.55 -4.72
CA GLU A 31 -36.81 -4.17 -5.88
C GLU A 31 -37.47 -3.76 -7.20
N ASN A 32 -38.76 -3.42 -7.16
CA ASN A 32 -39.53 -2.93 -8.31
C ASN A 32 -39.48 -1.40 -8.49
N ASP A 33 -38.88 -0.62 -7.56
CA ASP A 33 -38.73 0.83 -7.72
C ASP A 33 -37.41 1.17 -8.43
N ALA A 34 -37.50 1.69 -9.66
CA ALA A 34 -36.34 2.11 -10.46
C ALA A 34 -35.44 3.15 -9.76
N ARG A 35 -35.99 3.92 -8.81
CA ARG A 35 -35.24 4.93 -8.03
C ARG A 35 -34.39 4.31 -6.93
N TRP A 36 -34.73 3.11 -6.46
CA TRP A 36 -33.95 2.40 -5.44
C TRP A 36 -32.57 1.99 -5.98
N ALA A 37 -32.51 1.43 -7.19
CA ALA A 37 -31.25 1.03 -7.83
C ALA A 37 -30.29 2.23 -8.04
N GLY A 38 -30.84 3.38 -8.43
CA GLY A 38 -30.08 4.63 -8.57
C GLY A 38 -29.66 5.23 -7.23
N TYR A 39 -30.49 5.11 -6.19
CA TYR A 39 -30.10 5.54 -4.85
C TYR A 39 -29.01 4.65 -4.25
N TRP A 40 -29.17 3.32 -4.33
CA TRP A 40 -28.25 2.34 -3.76
C TRP A 40 -26.84 2.41 -4.37
N SER A 41 -26.72 2.65 -5.69
CA SER A 41 -25.42 2.81 -6.35
C SER A 41 -24.67 4.09 -5.96
N ASN A 42 -25.40 5.13 -5.54
CA ASN A 42 -24.82 6.39 -5.06
C ASN A 42 -24.41 6.33 -3.58
N VAL A 43 -24.90 5.36 -2.80
CA VAL A 43 -24.45 5.17 -1.42
C VAL A 43 -23.11 4.43 -1.43
N LEU A 44 -22.02 5.14 -1.08
CA LEU A 44 -20.69 4.54 -0.91
C LEU A 44 -20.63 3.67 0.36
N VAL A 45 -21.13 2.44 0.28
CA VAL A 45 -20.96 1.43 1.33
C VAL A 45 -19.77 0.53 0.98
N PRO A 46 -18.79 0.36 1.88
CA PRO A 46 -17.70 -0.60 1.68
C PRO A 46 -18.24 -2.02 1.38
N PRO A 47 -17.66 -2.78 0.43
CA PRO A 47 -18.24 -4.04 -0.07
C PRO A 47 -18.49 -5.11 1.01
N HIS A 48 -17.74 -5.07 2.11
CA HIS A 48 -17.87 -5.99 3.24
C HIS A 48 -19.03 -5.64 4.20
N LEU A 49 -19.59 -4.43 4.09
CA LEU A 49 -20.75 -3.97 4.85
C LEU A 49 -22.04 -3.97 4.02
N ALA A 50 -21.92 -3.89 2.70
CA ALA A 50 -23.06 -3.93 1.77
C ALA A 50 -23.79 -5.29 1.75
N SER A 51 -23.13 -6.38 2.17
CA SER A 51 -23.73 -7.71 2.28
C SER A 51 -24.47 -7.95 3.61
N ARG A 52 -24.36 -7.04 4.58
CA ARG A 52 -25.05 -7.19 5.87
C ARG A 52 -26.51 -6.74 5.74
N PRO A 53 -27.49 -7.59 6.14
CA PRO A 53 -28.91 -7.26 6.02
C PRO A 53 -29.28 -6.01 6.85
N ASP A 54 -28.68 -5.84 8.03
CA ASP A 54 -28.91 -4.67 8.90
C ASP A 54 -28.57 -3.33 8.22
N VAL A 55 -27.55 -3.34 7.37
CA VAL A 55 -27.06 -2.14 6.67
C VAL A 55 -27.99 -1.81 5.52
N VAL A 56 -28.37 -2.82 4.73
CA VAL A 56 -29.33 -2.69 3.64
C VAL A 56 -30.67 -2.17 4.17
N ASP A 57 -31.18 -2.72 5.27
CA ASP A 57 -32.45 -2.32 5.88
C ASP A 57 -32.44 -0.89 6.40
N HIS A 58 -31.32 -0.43 6.97
CA HIS A 58 -31.17 0.97 7.39
C HIS A 58 -31.25 1.93 6.21
N PHE A 59 -30.61 1.59 5.09
CA PHE A 59 -30.66 2.42 3.89
C PHE A 59 -31.99 2.33 3.14
N LYS A 60 -32.69 1.19 3.19
CA LYS A 60 -34.09 1.05 2.73
C LYS A 60 -35.01 1.99 3.51
N ARG A 61 -34.87 2.05 4.84
CA ARG A 61 -35.64 3.00 5.68
C ARG A 61 -35.30 4.46 5.39
N LYS A 62 -34.03 4.79 5.14
CA LYS A 62 -33.63 6.15 4.72
C LYS A 62 -34.17 6.53 3.34
N PHE A 63 -34.21 5.58 2.40
CA PHE A 63 -34.83 5.78 1.10
C PHE A 63 -36.33 6.04 1.24
N TYR A 64 -37.02 5.21 2.03
CA TYR A 64 -38.45 5.37 2.30
C TYR A 64 -38.77 6.71 2.98
N GLN A 65 -37.94 7.13 3.93
CA GLN A 65 -38.03 8.46 4.55
C GLN A 65 -37.88 9.59 3.52
N ARG A 66 -36.93 9.44 2.58
CA ARG A 66 -36.61 10.50 1.62
C ARG A 66 -37.62 10.62 0.48
N TYR A 67 -38.23 9.51 0.04
CA TYR A 67 -39.03 9.46 -1.19
C TYR A 67 -40.51 9.14 -0.98
N ILE A 68 -40.92 8.60 0.17
CA ILE A 68 -42.30 8.14 0.43
C ILE A 68 -42.92 8.83 1.65
N ASP A 69 -42.32 8.71 2.85
CA ASP A 69 -42.85 9.30 4.09
C ASP A 69 -41.77 10.08 4.86
N PRO A 70 -41.67 11.42 4.68
CA PRO A 70 -40.74 12.28 5.40
C PRO A 70 -40.91 12.27 6.93
N GLY A 71 -42.06 11.81 7.43
CA GLY A 71 -42.35 11.70 8.86
C GLY A 71 -41.86 10.42 9.53
N LEU A 72 -41.17 9.52 8.80
CA LEU A 72 -40.52 8.35 9.38
C LEU A 72 -39.20 8.77 10.06
N VAL A 73 -39.07 8.56 11.38
CA VAL A 73 -37.81 8.83 12.09
C VAL A 73 -36.92 7.60 12.02
N VAL A 74 -35.82 7.69 11.28
CA VAL A 74 -34.82 6.62 11.15
C VAL A 74 -33.71 6.85 12.18
N GLU A 75 -33.57 5.91 13.13
CA GLU A 75 -32.48 5.97 14.12
C GLU A 75 -31.11 5.89 13.44
N PRO A 76 -30.14 6.71 13.87
CA PRO A 76 -28.77 6.62 13.38
C PRO A 76 -28.20 5.25 13.75
N MET A 77 -27.53 4.59 12.79
CA MET A 77 -26.88 3.32 13.05
C MET A 77 -25.84 3.52 14.16
N SER A 78 -26.03 2.85 15.30
CA SER A 78 -25.09 2.88 16.43
C SER A 78 -23.71 2.53 15.90
N SER A 79 -22.86 3.54 15.78
CA SER A 79 -21.50 3.38 15.32
C SER A 79 -20.79 2.48 16.33
N MET A 80 -20.24 1.36 15.85
CA MET A 80 -19.44 0.42 16.64
C MET A 80 -18.23 1.16 17.21
N THR A 81 -18.40 1.81 18.36
CA THR A 81 -17.31 2.28 19.19
C THR A 81 -16.84 1.06 19.98
N SER A 82 -15.57 0.75 19.77
CA SER A 82 -14.76 -0.25 20.46
C SER A 82 -15.05 -0.35 21.97
N THR A 83 -15.16 -1.60 22.43
CA THR A 83 -15.09 -2.09 23.81
C THR A 83 -14.50 -1.11 24.84
N GLN A 84 -15.34 -0.63 25.75
CA GLN A 84 -14.94 -0.43 27.14
C GLN A 84 -16.05 -0.96 28.05
N SER A 85 -15.73 -2.07 28.70
CA SER A 85 -16.52 -2.69 29.76
C SER A 85 -16.40 -1.84 31.02
N SER A 86 -17.51 -1.25 31.47
CA SER A 86 -17.66 -0.80 32.85
C SER A 86 -19.07 -1.10 33.33
N ARG A 87 -19.12 -2.21 34.07
CA ARG A 87 -20.16 -2.73 34.99
C ARG A 87 -21.07 -1.64 35.60
N PRO A 88 -22.40 -1.84 35.66
CA PRO A 88 -23.28 -1.06 36.54
C PRO A 88 -23.35 -1.71 37.93
N ALA A 89 -23.08 -0.94 38.98
CA ALA A 89 -23.44 -1.28 40.36
C ALA A 89 -24.77 -0.61 40.71
N ALA A 90 -25.67 -1.36 41.34
CA ALA A 90 -27.03 -0.97 41.69
C ALA A 90 -27.13 -0.36 43.10
N ARG A 91 -28.11 0.58 43.24
CA ARG A 91 -28.93 0.93 44.44
C ARG A 91 -28.21 1.54 45.66
N SER A 92 -28.72 2.53 46.41
CA SER A 92 -30.06 3.14 46.63
C SER A 92 -29.89 4.56 47.22
N SER A 93 -30.75 5.53 46.90
CA SER A 93 -31.85 6.14 47.72
C SER A 93 -31.55 7.54 48.28
N ALA A 94 -32.33 8.54 47.82
CA ALA A 94 -33.11 9.51 48.63
C ALA A 94 -33.29 10.85 47.88
N THR A 95 -34.54 11.20 47.58
CA THR A 95 -35.05 12.52 47.16
C THR A 95 -36.00 13.02 48.28
N PRO A 96 -36.55 14.26 48.26
CA PRO A 96 -36.19 15.46 47.51
C PRO A 96 -36.15 16.73 48.38
N SER A 97 -35.65 17.84 47.86
CA SER A 97 -36.08 19.19 48.26
C SER A 97 -35.83 20.12 47.07
N GLY A 98 -36.91 20.70 46.56
CA GLY A 98 -36.87 21.57 45.39
C GLY A 98 -36.69 23.03 45.77
N GLU A 99 -36.08 23.81 44.87
CA GLU A 99 -36.52 25.16 44.58
C GLU A 99 -36.02 25.59 43.20
N ASN A 100 -36.97 26.05 42.40
CA ASN A 100 -36.78 26.57 41.04
C ASN A 100 -36.15 27.96 41.08
N VAL A 101 -35.05 28.18 40.35
CA VAL A 101 -34.75 29.49 39.76
C VAL A 101 -34.34 29.32 38.29
N ARG A 102 -35.12 29.97 37.43
CA ARG A 102 -35.00 30.08 35.97
C ARG A 102 -33.67 30.70 35.54
N SER A 103 -33.18 30.27 34.38
CA SER A 103 -32.49 31.16 33.42
C SER A 103 -32.97 30.83 32.01
N HIS A 104 -33.65 31.81 31.41
CA HIS A 104 -34.35 31.76 30.13
C HIS A 104 -33.45 32.28 29.01
N ASP A 105 -33.71 31.74 27.82
CA ASP A 105 -33.14 32.06 26.52
C ASP A 105 -33.18 33.54 26.10
N SER A 106 -32.10 33.93 25.41
CA SER A 106 -31.99 34.53 24.06
C SER A 106 -33.03 35.56 23.57
N GLY A 107 -32.53 36.70 23.04
CA GLY A 107 -33.32 37.55 22.13
C GLY A 107 -32.71 38.87 21.65
N SER A 108 -32.06 38.82 20.47
CA SER A 108 -31.97 39.86 19.42
C SER A 108 -31.12 41.14 19.62
N SER A 109 -30.23 41.44 18.67
CA SER A 109 -30.49 42.45 17.62
C SER A 109 -29.29 42.63 16.65
N MET A 110 -29.60 42.42 15.35
CA MET A 110 -29.16 43.15 14.15
C MET A 110 -27.68 43.58 13.90
N ARG A 111 -27.25 43.20 12.68
CA ARG A 111 -26.65 44.04 11.60
C ARG A 111 -25.11 44.07 11.48
N SER A 112 -24.59 43.52 10.36
CA SER A 112 -23.67 44.22 9.45
C SER A 112 -23.14 43.34 8.30
N THR A 113 -23.38 43.82 7.06
CA THR A 113 -22.49 43.88 5.88
C THR A 113 -21.72 42.66 5.37
N GLY A 114 -21.88 42.40 4.07
CA GLY A 114 -21.30 41.27 3.36
C GLY A 114 -19.81 41.35 3.05
N ALA A 115 -19.28 40.22 2.61
CA ALA A 115 -18.15 40.09 1.71
C ALA A 115 -18.06 38.62 1.25
N SER A 116 -17.84 38.44 -0.05
CA SER A 116 -17.42 37.20 -0.71
C SER A 116 -16.31 36.46 0.05
N GLN A 117 -16.53 35.19 0.42
CA GLN A 117 -15.49 34.33 0.97
C GLN A 117 -15.10 33.23 -0.03
N GLN A 118 -13.85 33.34 -0.48
CA GLN A 118 -13.03 32.25 -1.02
C GLN A 118 -13.02 31.06 -0.05
N PRO A 119 -12.83 29.82 -0.52
CA PRO A 119 -12.68 28.66 0.37
C PRO A 119 -11.40 28.84 1.20
N SER A 120 -11.59 29.16 2.47
CA SER A 120 -10.57 29.16 3.50
C SER A 120 -9.98 27.76 3.60
N ALA A 121 -8.67 27.69 3.40
CA ALA A 121 -7.86 26.52 3.64
C ALA A 121 -8.26 25.81 4.93
N GLU A 122 -8.59 24.53 4.82
CA GLU A 122 -8.56 23.55 5.91
C GLU A 122 -7.10 23.34 6.39
N ARG A 123 -6.48 24.41 6.86
CA ARG A 123 -5.44 24.31 7.89
C ARG A 123 -6.19 24.11 9.18
N THR A 124 -6.34 22.86 9.61
CA THR A 124 -6.29 22.37 11.02
C THR A 124 -7.02 21.02 11.11
N ALA A 125 -6.48 19.98 10.47
CA ALA A 125 -6.81 18.57 10.76
C ALA A 125 -5.74 17.54 10.32
N ASN A 126 -4.56 17.99 9.87
CA ASN A 126 -3.53 17.10 9.28
C ASN A 126 -2.24 17.01 10.12
N SER A 127 -2.33 17.07 11.45
CA SER A 127 -1.17 16.73 12.29
C SER A 127 -1.12 15.22 12.51
N LEU A 128 -0.10 14.57 11.95
CA LEU A 128 0.38 13.21 12.27
C LEU A 128 -0.28 12.00 11.58
N ARG A 129 -0.99 12.17 10.46
CA ARG A 129 -1.14 11.05 9.51
C ARG A 129 0.06 11.11 8.57
N LEU A 130 1.18 10.49 8.96
CA LEU A 130 2.31 10.27 8.06
C LEU A 130 1.77 9.58 6.81
N ASP A 131 1.62 10.34 5.74
CA ASP A 131 1.11 9.86 4.46
C ASP A 131 1.99 8.68 4.02
N GLY A 132 1.38 7.54 3.67
CA GLY A 132 2.13 6.30 3.38
C GLY A 132 3.17 6.49 2.29
N ARG A 133 2.92 7.44 1.38
CA ARG A 133 3.85 7.88 0.34
C ARG A 133 5.09 8.58 0.89
N THR A 134 4.94 9.37 1.94
CA THR A 134 6.05 10.05 2.65
C THR A 134 6.88 9.04 3.45
N ILE A 135 6.23 8.03 4.04
CA ILE A 135 6.95 6.92 4.70
C ILE A 135 7.79 6.17 3.67
N HIS A 136 7.21 5.77 2.54
CA HIS A 136 7.92 5.07 1.48
C HIS A 136 9.10 5.89 0.94
N PHE A 137 8.90 7.20 0.73
CA PHE A 137 9.97 8.12 0.37
C PHE A 137 11.09 8.16 1.42
N SER A 138 10.75 8.31 2.71
CA SER A 138 11.75 8.39 3.79
C SER A 138 12.62 7.14 3.88
N ILE A 139 12.03 5.95 3.68
CA ILE A 139 12.77 4.67 3.66
C ILE A 139 13.71 4.62 2.47
N ASN A 140 13.27 5.01 1.27
CA ASN A 140 14.13 5.02 0.08
C ASN A 140 15.24 6.09 0.17
N ALA A 141 14.95 7.26 0.75
CA ALA A 141 15.95 8.29 1.01
C ALA A 141 17.00 7.82 2.02
N TRP A 142 16.57 7.12 3.08
CA TRP A 142 17.47 6.47 4.02
C TRP A 142 18.34 5.41 3.35
N VAL A 143 17.74 4.52 2.55
CA VAL A 143 18.46 3.50 1.78
C VAL A 143 19.50 4.15 0.86
N LEU A 144 19.16 5.25 0.19
CA LEU A 144 20.06 5.98 -0.68
C LEU A 144 21.31 6.46 0.06
N VAL A 145 21.12 7.10 1.21
CA VAL A 145 22.23 7.58 2.05
C VAL A 145 23.08 6.40 2.52
N VAL A 146 22.46 5.38 3.11
CA VAL A 146 23.18 4.23 3.68
C VAL A 146 23.91 3.41 2.61
N ALA A 147 23.32 3.21 1.42
CA ALA A 147 23.96 2.53 0.30
C ALA A 147 25.18 3.33 -0.21
N SER A 148 25.06 4.66 -0.26
CA SER A 148 26.18 5.55 -0.62
C SER A 148 27.32 5.43 0.38
N LEU A 149 27.03 5.39 1.69
CA LEU A 149 28.06 5.14 2.71
C LEU A 149 28.68 3.74 2.58
N GLY A 150 27.89 2.73 2.20
CA GLY A 150 28.35 1.36 2.04
C GLY A 150 29.31 1.16 0.86
N ILE A 151 29.11 1.90 -0.25
CA ILE A 151 29.91 1.77 -1.47
C ILE A 151 31.23 2.55 -1.40
N LEU A 152 31.28 3.64 -0.63
CA LEU A 152 32.47 4.47 -0.49
C LEU A 152 33.62 3.68 0.16
N PRO A 153 34.82 3.65 -0.45
CA PRO A 153 35.97 2.90 0.08
C PRO A 153 36.59 3.54 1.33
N VAL A 154 36.17 4.76 1.70
CA VAL A 154 36.73 5.56 2.80
C VAL A 154 36.27 5.07 4.19
N LEU A 155 35.18 4.30 4.26
CA LEU A 155 34.62 3.86 5.54
C LEU A 155 35.30 2.59 6.09
N PRO A 156 35.46 2.48 7.43
CA PRO A 156 35.91 1.25 8.07
C PRO A 156 35.04 0.04 7.67
N ASN A 157 35.67 -1.12 7.47
CA ASN A 157 35.02 -2.34 7.00
C ASN A 157 33.80 -2.77 7.84
N HIS A 158 33.81 -2.48 9.15
CA HIS A 158 32.71 -2.81 10.06
C HIS A 158 31.49 -1.90 9.90
N ILE A 159 31.69 -0.63 9.50
CA ILE A 159 30.59 0.31 9.24
C ILE A 159 30.04 0.05 7.85
N SER A 160 30.91 -0.15 6.85
CA SER A 160 30.51 -0.50 5.49
C SER A 160 29.69 -1.80 5.43
N SER A 161 30.03 -2.82 6.23
CA SER A 161 29.26 -4.07 6.29
C SER A 161 27.88 -3.90 6.96
N LYS A 162 27.79 -3.09 8.02
CA LYS A 162 26.51 -2.74 8.65
C LYS A 162 25.64 -1.91 7.71
N ALA A 163 26.23 -0.90 7.05
CA ALA A 163 25.56 -0.07 6.06
C ALA A 163 25.03 -0.94 4.91
N TYR A 164 25.84 -1.87 4.39
CA TYR A 164 25.43 -2.82 3.36
C TYR A 164 24.17 -3.62 3.77
N ARG A 165 24.16 -4.20 4.99
CA ARG A 165 23.02 -4.98 5.48
C ARG A 165 21.79 -4.10 5.70
N LEU A 166 21.98 -2.89 6.22
CA LEU A 166 20.91 -1.93 6.47
C LEU A 166 20.30 -1.40 5.17
N SER A 167 21.10 -1.13 4.13
CA SER A 167 20.57 -0.72 2.82
C SER A 167 19.76 -1.83 2.16
N LEU A 168 20.23 -3.09 2.27
CA LEU A 168 19.45 -4.23 1.77
C LEU A 168 18.16 -4.41 2.54
N LEU A 169 18.21 -4.37 3.88
CA LEU A 169 17.01 -4.48 4.72
C LEU A 169 16.00 -3.36 4.42
N GLY A 170 16.46 -2.12 4.30
CA GLY A 170 15.60 -1.00 3.92
C GLY A 170 14.98 -1.18 2.53
N THR A 171 15.73 -1.75 1.57
CA THR A 171 15.20 -2.07 0.23
C THR A 171 14.17 -3.20 0.29
N ILE A 172 14.40 -4.23 1.10
CA ILE A 172 13.43 -5.32 1.34
C ILE A 172 12.14 -4.73 1.92
N CYS A 173 12.22 -3.90 2.96
CA CYS A 173 11.04 -3.28 3.56
C CYS A 173 10.32 -2.34 2.59
N SER A 174 11.06 -1.52 1.83
CA SER A 174 10.49 -0.60 0.83
C SER A 174 9.78 -1.33 -0.30
N SER A 175 10.41 -2.36 -0.86
CA SER A 175 9.85 -3.16 -1.96
C SER A 175 8.69 -4.03 -1.49
N ALA A 176 8.77 -4.65 -0.30
CA ALA A 176 7.67 -5.39 0.30
C ALA A 176 6.47 -4.48 0.59
N TYR A 177 6.70 -3.26 1.09
CA TYR A 177 5.65 -2.28 1.33
C TYR A 177 4.97 -1.86 0.02
N SER A 178 5.76 -1.52 -1.01
CA SER A 178 5.24 -1.15 -2.33
C SER A 178 4.36 -2.27 -2.91
N LEU A 179 4.88 -3.51 -2.85
CA LEU A 179 4.20 -4.67 -3.36
C LEU A 179 2.92 -4.99 -2.61
N TYR A 180 2.95 -4.92 -1.28
CA TYR A 180 1.76 -5.09 -0.44
C TYR A 180 0.71 -4.01 -0.71
N SER A 181 1.13 -2.76 -0.90
CA SER A 181 0.21 -1.64 -1.17
C SER A 181 -0.45 -1.74 -2.56
N THR A 182 0.25 -2.30 -3.55
CA THR A 182 -0.22 -2.37 -4.95
C THR A 182 -1.01 -3.65 -5.22
N TYR A 183 -0.55 -4.80 -4.73
CA TYR A 183 -1.12 -6.12 -5.05
C TYR A 183 -1.93 -6.72 -3.89
N GLY A 184 -1.90 -6.11 -2.71
CA GLY A 184 -2.67 -6.56 -1.56
C GLY A 184 -2.30 -7.96 -1.06
N LYS A 185 -3.28 -8.62 -0.44
CA LYS A 185 -3.16 -9.96 0.15
C LYS A 185 -3.56 -11.02 -0.86
N PRO A 186 -2.99 -12.24 -0.81
CA PRO A 186 -3.50 -13.36 -1.63
C PRO A 186 -4.98 -13.61 -1.32
N ARG A 187 -5.76 -13.92 -2.37
CA ARG A 187 -7.22 -14.13 -2.31
C ARG A 187 -7.62 -15.23 -1.31
N ALA A 188 -6.77 -16.23 -1.15
CA ALA A 188 -6.89 -17.28 -0.16
C ALA A 188 -5.49 -17.81 0.20
N TRP A 189 -5.34 -18.37 1.39
CA TRP A 189 -4.11 -19.04 1.85
C TRP A 189 -3.97 -20.47 1.33
N ASN A 190 -4.51 -20.74 0.14
CA ASN A 190 -4.40 -22.04 -0.52
C ASN A 190 -3.23 -21.99 -1.50
N MET A 191 -2.48 -23.10 -1.65
CA MET A 191 -1.32 -23.17 -2.56
C MET A 191 -1.61 -22.64 -3.98
N PRO A 192 -2.76 -22.96 -4.63
CA PRO A 192 -3.06 -22.43 -5.97
C PRO A 192 -3.34 -20.92 -5.98
N ALA A 193 -3.94 -20.38 -4.91
CA ALA A 193 -4.24 -18.96 -4.79
C ALA A 193 -2.99 -18.12 -4.50
N ILE A 194 -2.05 -18.68 -3.73
CA ILE A 194 -0.73 -18.09 -3.51
C ILE A 194 0.07 -18.11 -4.80
N GLN A 195 0.04 -19.23 -5.54
CA GLN A 195 0.73 -19.34 -6.83
C GLN A 195 0.21 -18.29 -7.82
N SER A 196 -1.10 -18.16 -7.99
CA SER A 196 -1.66 -17.15 -8.91
C SER A 196 -1.36 -15.71 -8.48
N TRP A 197 -1.36 -15.44 -7.17
CA TRP A 197 -0.93 -14.14 -6.63
C TRP A 197 0.55 -13.85 -6.90
N LEU A 198 1.44 -14.84 -6.70
CA LEU A 198 2.86 -14.71 -7.05
C LEU A 198 3.07 -14.49 -8.54
N GLN A 199 2.30 -15.16 -9.41
CA GLN A 199 2.38 -14.93 -10.87
C GLN A 199 1.96 -13.51 -11.26
N SER A 200 1.01 -12.91 -10.55
CA SER A 200 0.64 -11.49 -10.75
C SER A 200 1.79 -10.53 -10.38
N ILE A 201 2.56 -10.92 -9.36
CA ILE A 201 3.61 -10.13 -8.75
C ILE A 201 4.97 -10.31 -9.43
N ILE A 202 5.22 -11.46 -10.05
CA ILE A 202 6.56 -11.83 -10.55
C ILE A 202 7.07 -10.87 -11.64
N VAL A 203 6.14 -10.22 -12.35
CA VAL A 203 6.42 -9.23 -13.39
C VAL A 203 6.71 -7.84 -12.79
N ALA A 204 6.36 -7.61 -11.53
CA ALA A 204 6.54 -6.32 -10.88
C ALA A 204 8.02 -6.00 -10.67
N LYS A 205 8.41 -4.75 -11.00
CA LYS A 205 9.75 -4.22 -10.75
C LYS A 205 10.17 -4.41 -9.28
N ASP A 206 9.25 -4.12 -8.36
CA ASP A 206 9.52 -4.18 -6.92
C ASP A 206 9.70 -5.60 -6.41
N PHE A 207 9.09 -6.60 -7.06
CA PHE A 207 9.34 -8.01 -6.72
C PHE A 207 10.77 -8.42 -7.05
N VAL A 208 11.30 -8.00 -8.20
CA VAL A 208 12.70 -8.25 -8.57
C VAL A 208 13.64 -7.60 -7.56
N HIS A 209 13.38 -6.35 -7.17
CA HIS A 209 14.16 -5.66 -6.14
C HIS A 209 14.13 -6.40 -4.79
N LEU A 210 12.96 -6.89 -4.39
CA LEU A 210 12.77 -7.66 -3.17
C LEU A 210 13.58 -8.96 -3.19
N MET A 211 13.45 -9.75 -4.27
CA MET A 211 14.16 -11.02 -4.42
C MET A 211 15.68 -10.83 -4.48
N PHE A 212 16.15 -9.84 -5.22
CA PHE A 212 17.57 -9.48 -5.26
C PHE A 212 18.08 -9.11 -3.86
N SER A 213 17.39 -8.21 -3.16
CA SER A 213 17.84 -7.72 -1.87
C SER A 213 17.81 -8.82 -0.80
N LEU A 214 16.79 -9.68 -0.82
CA LEU A 214 16.69 -10.83 0.09
C LEU A 214 17.80 -11.86 -0.16
N MET A 215 18.10 -12.15 -1.43
CA MET A 215 19.20 -13.05 -1.81
C MET A 215 20.55 -12.54 -1.31
N MET A 216 20.79 -11.24 -1.46
CA MET A 216 22.04 -10.62 -1.03
C MET A 216 22.13 -10.43 0.49
N PHE A 217 20.99 -10.29 1.17
CA PHE A 217 20.92 -10.16 2.63
C PHE A 217 21.19 -11.49 3.34
N THR A 218 20.65 -12.59 2.81
CA THR A 218 20.87 -13.94 3.35
C THR A 218 22.28 -14.48 3.08
N SER A 219 23.02 -13.83 2.18
CA SER A 219 24.41 -14.16 1.90
C SER A 219 25.36 -13.77 3.02
N ASN A 220 26.33 -14.65 3.32
CA ASN A 220 27.50 -14.30 4.12
C ASN A 220 28.61 -13.60 3.30
N VAL A 221 28.45 -13.49 1.98
CA VAL A 221 29.41 -12.87 1.07
C VAL A 221 28.97 -11.44 0.76
N HIS A 222 29.83 -10.48 1.09
CA HIS A 222 29.55 -9.06 0.93
C HIS A 222 30.22 -8.55 -0.35
N PHE A 223 29.45 -8.43 -1.43
CA PHE A 223 29.91 -7.82 -2.66
C PHE A 223 29.48 -6.35 -2.70
N LYS A 224 30.44 -5.42 -2.63
CA LYS A 224 30.13 -3.98 -2.71
C LYS A 224 29.39 -3.60 -4.01
N ILE A 225 29.67 -4.31 -5.11
CA ILE A 225 28.99 -4.13 -6.41
C ILE A 225 27.48 -4.40 -6.31
N ALA A 226 27.02 -5.22 -5.37
CA ALA A 226 25.59 -5.47 -5.16
C ALA A 226 24.83 -4.26 -4.61
N LEU A 227 25.52 -3.26 -4.05
CA LEU A 227 24.89 -2.01 -3.65
C LEU A 227 24.61 -1.07 -4.82
N LEU A 228 25.25 -1.28 -5.97
CA LEU A 228 25.09 -0.39 -7.12
C LEU A 228 23.65 -0.43 -7.66
N PRO A 229 23.01 -1.60 -7.92
CA PRO A 229 21.60 -1.64 -8.30
C PRO A 229 20.67 -1.05 -7.24
N VAL A 230 20.93 -1.36 -5.97
CA VAL A 230 20.15 -0.85 -4.82
C VAL A 230 20.18 0.68 -4.76
N LEU A 231 21.35 1.28 -4.94
CA LEU A 231 21.53 2.72 -4.98
C LEU A 231 20.80 3.35 -6.16
N CYS A 232 20.87 2.74 -7.34
CA CYS A 232 20.16 3.20 -8.52
C CYS A 232 18.63 3.15 -8.34
N TRP A 233 18.10 2.10 -7.72
CA TRP A 233 16.66 2.00 -7.44
C TRP A 233 16.18 3.03 -6.42
N ALA A 234 16.99 3.27 -5.38
CA ALA A 234 16.69 4.29 -4.38
C ALA A 234 16.75 5.71 -4.98
N LEU A 235 17.76 5.98 -5.83
CA LEU A 235 17.87 7.23 -6.59
C LEU A 235 16.64 7.47 -7.47
N ASP A 236 16.20 6.47 -8.23
CA ASP A 236 15.02 6.56 -9.11
C ASP A 236 13.75 6.93 -8.30
N HIS A 237 13.54 6.29 -7.15
CA HIS A 237 12.39 6.59 -6.29
C HIS A 237 12.46 8.00 -5.67
N VAL A 238 13.63 8.37 -5.15
CA VAL A 238 13.86 9.67 -4.50
C VAL A 238 13.69 10.80 -5.51
N ALA A 239 14.30 10.69 -6.69
CA ALA A 239 14.23 11.71 -7.74
C ALA A 239 12.79 11.98 -8.19
N ARG A 240 12.02 10.92 -8.47
CA ARG A 240 10.60 11.04 -8.87
C ARG A 240 9.74 11.65 -7.78
N PHE A 241 9.97 11.30 -6.51
CA PHE A 241 9.23 11.87 -5.39
C PHE A 241 9.56 13.35 -5.17
N LEU A 242 10.85 13.71 -5.20
CA LEU A 242 11.31 15.09 -5.06
C LEU A 242 10.70 15.99 -6.14
N ARG A 243 10.76 15.55 -7.40
CA ARG A 243 10.18 16.31 -8.51
C ARG A 243 8.67 16.48 -8.37
N ARG A 244 7.92 15.43 -8.03
CA ARG A 244 6.46 15.52 -7.94
C ARG A 244 5.97 16.42 -6.80
N ASN A 245 6.71 16.54 -5.70
CA ASN A 245 6.23 17.21 -4.49
C ASN A 245 6.92 18.56 -4.20
N PHE A 246 8.14 18.78 -4.68
CA PHE A 246 8.96 19.95 -4.32
C PHE A 246 9.35 20.86 -5.50
N THR A 247 8.68 20.74 -6.66
CA THR A 247 8.92 21.62 -7.83
C THR A 247 8.86 23.11 -7.51
N HIS A 248 8.05 23.52 -6.54
CA HIS A 248 7.90 24.92 -6.14
C HIS A 248 8.87 25.39 -5.05
N SER A 249 9.70 24.48 -4.50
CA SER A 249 10.65 24.82 -3.43
C SER A 249 11.94 25.41 -3.98
N SER A 250 12.38 26.53 -3.41
CA SER A 250 13.63 27.22 -3.81
C SER A 250 14.88 26.37 -3.56
N LEU A 251 14.87 25.50 -2.54
CA LEU A 251 15.97 24.58 -2.24
C LEU A 251 16.08 23.45 -3.27
N TYR A 252 14.94 22.95 -3.74
CA TYR A 252 14.90 21.94 -4.79
C TYR A 252 15.45 22.52 -6.10
N ARG A 253 14.96 23.70 -6.49
CA ARG A 253 15.38 24.41 -7.70
C ARG A 253 16.89 24.73 -7.71
N LYS A 254 17.48 25.04 -6.55
CA LYS A 254 18.88 25.45 -6.46
C LYS A 254 19.88 24.28 -6.51
N TYR A 255 19.54 23.11 -5.97
CA TYR A 255 20.52 22.02 -5.78
C TYR A 255 20.09 20.66 -6.34
N LEU A 256 18.80 20.38 -6.43
CA LEU A 256 18.28 19.03 -6.69
C LEU A 256 17.53 18.92 -8.03
N GLU A 257 17.18 20.03 -8.66
CA GLU A 257 16.53 20.06 -9.97
C GLU A 257 17.40 19.38 -11.04
N ASP A 258 18.63 19.84 -11.25
CA ASP A 258 19.51 19.28 -12.29
C ASP A 258 19.83 17.79 -12.08
N PRO A 259 20.18 17.30 -10.88
CA PRO A 259 20.41 15.87 -10.67
C PRO A 259 19.14 15.03 -10.83
N CYS A 260 17.98 15.51 -10.37
CA CYS A 260 16.72 14.77 -10.52
C CYS A 260 16.28 14.69 -11.99
N LEU A 261 16.44 15.79 -12.73
CA LEU A 261 16.20 15.82 -14.17
C LEU A 261 17.14 14.87 -14.91
N TRP A 262 18.43 14.89 -14.56
CA TRP A 262 19.40 13.97 -15.15
C TRP A 262 19.03 12.50 -14.91
N VAL A 263 18.64 12.13 -13.69
CA VAL A 263 18.21 10.75 -13.37
C VAL A 263 17.00 10.34 -14.20
N GLU A 264 16.02 11.22 -14.36
CA GLU A 264 14.80 10.91 -15.10
C GLU A 264 15.04 10.81 -16.61
N THR A 265 15.85 11.72 -17.17
CA THR A 265 16.23 11.70 -18.59
C THR A 265 17.12 10.50 -18.93
N ASN A 266 17.95 10.03 -17.98
CA ASN A 266 18.91 8.95 -18.18
C ASN A 266 18.48 7.61 -17.55
N ASN A 267 17.18 7.38 -17.38
CA ASN A 267 16.67 6.15 -16.79
C ASN A 267 17.13 4.87 -17.55
N THR A 268 17.30 4.96 -18.87
CA THR A 268 17.84 3.86 -19.69
C THR A 268 19.30 3.56 -19.34
N THR A 269 20.13 4.58 -19.21
CA THR A 269 21.55 4.46 -18.81
C THR A 269 21.67 3.89 -17.41
N LEU A 270 20.83 4.34 -16.47
CA LEU A 270 20.78 3.83 -15.10
C LEU A 270 20.38 2.35 -15.06
N SER A 271 19.36 1.98 -15.83
CA SER A 271 18.91 0.59 -15.95
C SER A 271 19.97 -0.30 -16.59
N LEU A 272 20.68 0.19 -17.61
CA LEU A 272 21.81 -0.52 -18.23
C LEU A 272 22.98 -0.68 -17.25
N LEU A 273 23.27 0.33 -16.41
CA LEU A 273 24.28 0.25 -15.36
C LEU A 273 23.91 -0.81 -14.32
N CYS A 274 22.65 -0.86 -13.87
CA CYS A 274 22.15 -1.91 -12.99
C CYS A 274 22.34 -3.31 -13.60
N SER A 275 21.90 -3.50 -14.85
CA SER A 275 22.02 -4.80 -15.52
C SER A 275 23.48 -5.24 -15.70
N ASN A 276 24.40 -4.30 -15.98
CA ASN A 276 25.83 -4.61 -16.01
C ASN A 276 26.34 -5.01 -14.63
N ALA A 277 25.95 -4.30 -13.56
CA ALA A 277 26.36 -4.63 -12.20
C ALA A 277 25.82 -6.00 -11.74
N GLU A 278 24.58 -6.32 -12.09
CA GLU A 278 23.93 -7.61 -11.77
C GLU A 278 24.60 -8.78 -12.50
N ILE A 279 24.88 -8.62 -13.80
CA ILE A 279 25.59 -9.66 -14.55
C ILE A 279 27.03 -9.82 -14.04
N THR A 280 27.72 -8.71 -13.73
CA THR A 280 29.05 -8.72 -13.12
C THR A 280 29.03 -9.45 -11.77
N LEU A 281 28.00 -9.23 -10.96
CA LEU A 281 27.81 -9.93 -9.70
C LEU A 281 27.64 -11.44 -9.91
N GLY A 282 26.94 -11.86 -10.96
CA GLY A 282 26.82 -13.28 -11.34
C GLY A 282 28.18 -13.92 -11.62
N PHE A 283 29.05 -13.24 -12.38
CA PHE A 283 30.43 -13.70 -12.61
C PHE A 283 31.26 -13.73 -11.33
N LEU A 284 31.13 -12.72 -10.47
CA LEU A 284 31.84 -12.68 -9.18
C LEU A 284 31.40 -13.84 -8.25
N MET A 285 30.14 -14.23 -8.29
CA MET A 285 29.65 -15.38 -7.55
C MET A 285 30.24 -16.69 -8.08
N ILE A 286 30.36 -16.86 -9.41
CA ILE A 286 31.09 -18.01 -9.99
C ILE A 286 32.54 -18.03 -9.50
N ILE A 287 33.25 -16.89 -9.56
CA ILE A 287 34.63 -16.80 -9.09
C ILE A 287 34.73 -17.12 -7.60
N SER A 288 33.75 -16.69 -6.80
CA SER A 288 33.67 -16.97 -5.36
C SER A 288 33.51 -18.46 -5.05
N LEU A 289 33.03 -19.29 -5.99
CA LEU A 289 32.98 -20.75 -5.80
C LEU A 289 34.36 -21.39 -5.73
N PHE A 290 35.40 -20.73 -6.24
CA PHE A 290 36.77 -21.23 -6.16
C PHE A 290 37.47 -20.80 -4.86
N SER A 291 36.96 -19.77 -4.17
CA SER A 291 37.50 -19.27 -2.89
C SER A 291 37.10 -20.16 -1.70
N SER A 292 37.59 -19.89 -0.48
CA SER A 292 37.20 -20.62 0.74
C SER A 292 35.81 -20.23 1.28
N ARG A 293 35.21 -19.14 0.78
CA ARG A 293 33.85 -18.69 1.15
C ARG A 293 32.80 -19.15 0.14
N ARG A 294 32.77 -20.45 -0.17
CA ARG A 294 31.89 -21.01 -1.20
C ARG A 294 30.44 -21.00 -0.72
N ASN A 295 29.53 -20.50 -1.55
CA ASN A 295 28.10 -20.68 -1.36
C ASN A 295 27.44 -21.11 -2.67
N ILE A 296 27.42 -22.43 -2.90
CA ILE A 296 26.92 -23.05 -4.13
C ILE A 296 25.43 -22.78 -4.29
N ILE A 297 24.65 -22.99 -3.23
CA ILE A 297 23.19 -22.81 -3.23
C ILE A 297 22.86 -21.37 -3.63
N GLN A 298 23.52 -20.39 -3.02
CA GLN A 298 23.26 -18.99 -3.34
C GLN A 298 23.65 -18.64 -4.78
N THR A 299 24.77 -19.15 -5.30
CA THR A 299 25.17 -18.93 -6.69
C THR A 299 24.11 -19.49 -7.64
N PHE A 300 23.67 -20.71 -7.41
CA PHE A 300 22.59 -21.31 -8.19
C PHE A 300 21.28 -20.50 -8.14
N MET A 301 20.88 -20.07 -6.95
CA MET A 301 19.68 -19.25 -6.75
C MET A 301 19.80 -17.86 -7.40
N TYR A 302 20.98 -17.25 -7.38
CA TYR A 302 21.23 -15.97 -8.05
C TYR A 302 21.17 -16.09 -9.57
N PHE A 303 21.67 -17.18 -10.15
CA PHE A 303 21.51 -17.44 -11.58
C PHE A 303 20.04 -17.68 -11.97
N HIS A 304 19.22 -18.26 -11.09
CA HIS A 304 17.76 -18.32 -11.29
C HIS A 304 17.13 -16.93 -11.27
N LEU A 305 17.57 -16.05 -10.36
CA LEU A 305 17.11 -14.67 -10.34
C LEU A 305 17.53 -13.92 -11.61
N LEU A 306 18.78 -14.03 -12.06
CA LEU A 306 19.22 -13.40 -13.31
C LEU A 306 18.43 -13.95 -14.51
N LYS A 307 18.12 -15.26 -14.52
CA LYS A 307 17.25 -15.85 -15.53
C LYS A 307 15.84 -15.27 -15.47
N LEU A 308 15.29 -15.03 -14.27
CA LEU A 308 14.01 -14.35 -14.11
C LEU A 308 14.08 -12.91 -14.66
N MET A 309 15.14 -12.17 -14.36
CA MET A 309 15.35 -10.80 -14.85
C MET A 309 15.56 -10.73 -16.36
N TYR A 310 16.10 -11.79 -16.96
CA TYR A 310 16.24 -11.93 -18.41
C TYR A 310 14.88 -12.09 -19.12
N HIS A 311 13.89 -12.72 -18.48
CA HIS A 311 12.56 -12.93 -19.04
C HIS A 311 11.52 -11.89 -18.59
N SER A 312 11.73 -11.23 -17.46
CA SER A 312 10.80 -10.22 -16.95
C SER A 312 10.74 -9.02 -17.89
N PRO A 313 9.56 -8.57 -18.32
CA PRO A 313 9.40 -7.51 -19.34
C PRO A 313 10.00 -6.17 -18.92
N VAL A 314 10.15 -5.93 -17.61
CA VAL A 314 10.69 -4.67 -17.08
C VAL A 314 12.21 -4.58 -17.25
N THR A 315 12.91 -5.72 -17.22
CA THR A 315 14.38 -5.79 -17.18
C THR A 315 14.98 -6.53 -18.37
N SER A 316 14.18 -7.31 -19.10
CA SER A 316 14.63 -8.21 -20.17
C SER A 316 15.44 -7.51 -21.25
N GLY A 317 14.96 -6.36 -21.75
CA GLY A 317 15.65 -5.60 -22.80
C GLY A 317 17.07 -5.18 -22.39
N TYR A 318 17.25 -4.72 -21.15
CA TYR A 318 18.56 -4.32 -20.64
C TYR A 318 19.49 -5.52 -20.47
N HIS A 319 19.04 -6.61 -19.85
CA HIS A 319 19.86 -7.81 -19.69
C HIS A 319 20.22 -8.46 -21.02
N GLN A 320 19.27 -8.58 -21.95
CA GLN A 320 19.52 -9.12 -23.28
C GLN A 320 20.56 -8.30 -24.03
N SER A 321 20.49 -6.96 -23.93
CA SER A 321 21.48 -6.07 -24.55
C SER A 321 22.89 -6.30 -24.00
N VAL A 322 23.03 -6.49 -22.67
CA VAL A 322 24.33 -6.74 -22.02
C VAL A 322 24.86 -8.12 -22.39
N TRP A 323 24.02 -9.16 -22.35
CA TRP A 323 24.41 -10.51 -22.77
C TRP A 323 24.81 -10.56 -24.25
N ALA A 324 24.10 -9.84 -25.13
CA ALA A 324 24.46 -9.74 -26.54
C ALA A 324 25.81 -9.03 -26.73
N ARG A 325 26.11 -7.99 -25.93
CA ARG A 325 27.40 -7.29 -25.95
C ARG A 325 28.53 -8.21 -25.49
N ILE A 326 28.32 -8.97 -24.43
CA ILE A 326 29.28 -9.97 -23.93
C ILE A 326 29.52 -11.03 -25.00
N GLY A 327 28.45 -11.60 -25.58
CA GLY A 327 28.55 -12.61 -26.63
C GLY A 327 29.34 -12.10 -27.84
N ARG A 328 29.05 -10.88 -28.32
CA ARG A 328 29.81 -10.24 -29.41
C ARG A 328 31.30 -10.08 -29.10
N ALA A 329 31.64 -9.75 -27.85
CA ALA A 329 33.03 -9.59 -27.44
C ALA A 329 33.76 -10.92 -27.25
N VAL A 330 33.11 -11.93 -26.66
CA VAL A 330 33.77 -13.16 -26.19
C VAL A 330 33.72 -14.30 -27.22
N ASN A 331 32.64 -14.41 -28.02
CA ASN A 331 32.47 -15.50 -28.98
C ASN A 331 33.65 -15.63 -29.97
N PRO A 332 34.20 -14.56 -30.57
CA PRO A 332 35.34 -14.67 -31.47
C PRO A 332 36.57 -15.32 -30.81
N TYR A 333 36.82 -15.03 -29.53
CA TYR A 333 37.93 -15.60 -28.78
C TYR A 333 37.66 -17.06 -28.42
N ILE A 334 36.43 -17.42 -28.06
CA ILE A 334 36.06 -18.82 -27.79
C ILE A 334 36.27 -19.68 -29.03
N TYR A 335 35.79 -19.23 -30.19
CA TYR A 335 35.97 -19.98 -31.44
C TYR A 335 37.44 -20.14 -31.83
N ARG A 336 38.28 -19.13 -31.54
CA ARG A 336 39.69 -19.16 -31.91
C ARG A 336 40.58 -19.95 -30.94
N TYR A 337 40.34 -19.85 -29.64
CA TYR A 337 41.26 -20.34 -28.62
C TYR A 337 40.71 -21.46 -27.74
N ALA A 338 39.38 -21.62 -27.64
CA ALA A 338 38.76 -22.59 -26.72
C ALA A 338 37.50 -23.24 -27.32
N PRO A 339 37.59 -23.92 -28.48
CA PRO A 339 36.43 -24.50 -29.15
C PRO A 339 35.73 -25.59 -28.31
N PHE A 340 36.44 -26.21 -27.37
CA PHE A 340 35.87 -27.20 -26.44
C PHE A 340 34.80 -26.61 -25.51
N LEU A 341 34.79 -25.28 -25.29
CA LEU A 341 33.77 -24.61 -24.48
C LEU A 341 32.42 -24.47 -25.20
N ASN A 342 32.34 -24.70 -26.52
CA ASN A 342 31.09 -24.56 -27.26
C ASN A 342 30.01 -25.53 -26.76
N THR A 343 30.37 -26.77 -26.44
CA THR A 343 29.43 -27.78 -25.93
C THR A 343 28.81 -27.37 -24.58
N PRO A 344 29.58 -27.07 -23.51
CA PRO A 344 29.00 -26.63 -22.25
C PRO A 344 28.28 -25.29 -22.36
N ILE A 345 28.77 -24.34 -23.17
CA ILE A 345 28.08 -23.06 -23.40
C ILE A 345 26.72 -23.29 -24.05
N SER A 346 26.62 -24.16 -25.05
CA SER A 346 25.34 -24.47 -25.71
C SER A 346 24.34 -25.14 -24.77
N ALA A 347 24.82 -25.93 -23.80
CA ALA A 347 23.97 -26.56 -22.78
C ALA A 347 23.45 -25.52 -21.80
N VAL A 348 24.31 -24.60 -21.34
CA VAL A 348 23.93 -23.49 -20.46
C VAL A 348 22.95 -22.54 -21.18
N GLN A 349 23.19 -22.21 -22.45
CA GLN A 349 22.26 -21.40 -23.25
C GLN A 349 20.88 -22.06 -23.38
N ARG A 350 20.83 -23.38 -23.61
CA ARG A 350 19.55 -24.12 -23.64
C ARG A 350 18.84 -24.08 -22.28
N TRP A 351 19.55 -24.19 -21.18
CA TRP A 351 18.96 -24.03 -19.84
C TRP A 351 18.51 -22.59 -19.58
N TRP A 352 19.24 -21.61 -20.08
CA TRP A 352 18.94 -20.19 -19.90
C TRP A 352 17.70 -19.74 -20.65
N LEU A 353 17.51 -20.22 -21.88
CA LEU A 353 16.42 -19.80 -22.79
C LEU A 353 15.12 -20.60 -22.64
N ARG A 354 15.17 -21.76 -21.96
CA ARG A 354 13.98 -22.51 -21.52
C ARG A 354 13.39 -21.89 -20.28
#